data_AF-A0A6P1DIL5-F1
#
_entry.id   AF-A0A6P1DIL5-F1
#
_cell.length_a   1.000
_cell.length_b   1.000
_cell.length_c   1.000
_cell.angle_alpha   90.00
_cell.angle_beta   90.00
_cell.angle_gamma   90.00
#
_symmetry.space_group_name_H-M   'P 1'
#
loop_
_entity.id
_entity.type
_entity.pdbx_description
1 polymer ?
#
loop_
_entity_poly.entity_id
_entity_poly.type
_entity_poly.pdbx_seq_one_letter_code
_entity_poly.pdbx_strand_id
1 'polypeptide(L)' 'YVPVAVPQRPKMWRYLSPAIPANPYGEIEFHVRKVRGGWVSPAIVGNTVVGDRWLLGAPLGGLGIPRNTKRKMLMI' A
#
# COMPACT_ATOMS: atom_id res chain seq x y z
N TYR A 1 -2.81 -4.58 -5.64
CA TYR A 1 -1.75 -4.16 -4.70
C TYR A 1 -0.56 -3.61 -5.49
N VAL A 2 0.37 -2.91 -4.85
CA VAL A 2 1.57 -2.33 -5.48
C VAL A 2 2.83 -2.77 -4.73
N PRO A 3 3.93 -3.10 -5.41
CA PRO A 3 5.23 -3.26 -4.77
C PRO A 3 5.75 -1.90 -4.32
N VAL A 4 6.16 -1.80 -3.06
CA VAL A 4 6.70 -0.59 -2.42
C VAL A 4 8.07 -0.87 -1.81
N ALA A 5 8.97 0.10 -1.90
CA ALA A 5 10.22 0.11 -1.15
C ALA A 5 10.40 1.44 -0.40
N VAL A 6 10.82 1.35 0.86
CA VAL A 6 11.02 2.50 1.74
C VAL A 6 12.50 2.81 1.94
N PRO A 7 12.87 4.09 2.11
CA PRO A 7 14.28 4.48 2.23
C PRO A 7 14.98 3.88 3.46
N GLN A 8 14.23 3.58 4.54
CA GLN A 8 14.77 2.99 5.76
C GLN A 8 15.23 1.53 5.58
N ARG A 9 14.70 0.83 4.57
CA ARG A 9 14.99 -0.58 4.26
C ARG A 9 15.11 -0.74 2.74
N PRO A 10 16.15 -0.15 2.12
CA PRO A 10 16.27 -0.13 0.67
C PRO A 10 16.38 -1.55 0.11
N LYS A 11 15.83 -1.76 -1.10
CA LYS A 11 15.78 -3.06 -1.81
C LYS A 11 14.90 -4.14 -1.16
N MET A 12 14.27 -3.88 -0.01
CA MET A 12 13.34 -4.81 0.64
C MET A 12 11.89 -4.51 0.26
N TRP A 13 11.49 -4.92 -0.94
CA TRP A 13 10.16 -4.65 -1.49
C TRP A 13 9.02 -5.36 -0.72
N ARG A 14 7.90 -4.68 -0.53
CA ARG A 14 6.68 -5.26 0.06
C ARG A 14 5.47 -4.92 -0.79
N TYR A 15 4.47 -5.79 -0.79
CA TYR A 15 3.21 -5.55 -1.49
C TYR A 15 2.20 -4.91 -0.53
N LEU A 16 1.71 -3.72 -0.87
CA LEU A 16 0.66 -3.02 -0.13
C LEU A 16 -0.55 -2.74 -1.03
N SER A 17 -1.75 -2.79 -0.46
CA SER A 17 -2.98 -2.41 -1.16
C SER A 17 -3.32 -0.96 -0.84
N PRO A 18 -3.50 -0.08 -1.84
CA PRO A 18 -4.07 1.25 -1.61
C PRO A 18 -5.43 1.16 -0.91
N ALA A 19 -5.63 1.99 0.11
CA ALA A 19 -6.84 2.01 0.92
C ALA A 19 -7.91 2.99 0.39
N ILE A 20 -7.51 3.92 -0.49
CA ILE A 20 -8.39 4.93 -1.09
C ILE A 20 -8.52 4.73 -2.61
N PRO A 21 -9.66 5.13 -3.21
CA PRO A 21 -9.80 5.16 -4.65
C PRO A 21 -8.86 6.20 -5.28
N ALA A 22 -8.59 6.04 -6.58
CA ALA A 22 -7.86 7.05 -7.34
C ALA A 22 -8.59 8.41 -7.25
N ASN A 23 -7.83 9.46 -6.95
CA ASN A 23 -8.35 10.81 -6.81
C ASN A 23 -7.55 11.81 -7.68
N PRO A 24 -8.08 13.02 -7.93
CA PRO A 24 -7.40 14.02 -8.76
C PRO A 24 -6.11 14.58 -8.15
N TYR A 25 -5.89 14.39 -6.85
CA TYR A 25 -4.73 14.91 -6.12
C TYR A 25 -3.53 13.96 -6.17
N GLY A 26 -3.71 12.74 -6.70
CA GLY A 26 -2.63 11.76 -6.85
C GLY A 26 -2.20 11.12 -5.53
N GLU A 27 -3.05 11.15 -4.51
CA GLU A 27 -2.74 10.59 -3.20
C GLU A 27 -2.84 9.07 -3.21
N ILE A 28 -2.01 8.43 -2.38
CA ILE A 28 -2.06 6.98 -2.14
C ILE A 28 -1.97 6.78 -0.64
N GLU A 29 -2.96 6.10 -0.08
CA GLU A 29 -3.01 5.75 1.35
C GLU A 29 -2.81 4.26 1.55
N PHE A 30 -2.07 3.89 2.60
CA PHE A 30 -1.87 2.49 3.00
C PHE A 30 -2.17 2.31 4.49
N HIS A 31 -2.88 1.25 4.83
CA HIS A 31 -2.99 0.79 6.22
C HIS A 31 -1.95 -0.29 6.49
N VAL A 32 -0.95 0.03 7.31
CA VAL A 32 0.19 -0.87 7.56
C VAL A 32 0.18 -1.35 9.00
N ARG A 33 0.00 -2.65 9.19
CA ARG A 33 0.15 -3.30 10.49
C ARG A 33 1.63 -3.57 10.79
N LYS A 34 2.10 -3.15 11.97
CA LYS A 34 3.41 -3.55 12.49
C LYS A 34 3.43 -5.05 12.77
N VAL A 35 4.38 -5.78 12.17
CA VAL A 35 4.56 -7.23 12.38
C VAL A 35 5.75 -7.43 13.32
N ARG A 36 5.53 -8.15 14.44
CA ARG A 36 6.59 -8.47 15.40
C ARG A 36 7.67 -9.32 14.71
N GLY A 37 8.94 -8.94 14.88
CA GLY A 37 10.07 -9.59 14.19
C GLY A 37 10.15 -9.29 12.69
N GLY A 38 9.24 -8.48 12.14
CA GLY A 38 9.27 -8.05 10.75
C GLY A 38 10.41 -7.06 10.48
N TRP A 39 11.04 -7.18 9.31
CA TRP A 39 12.14 -6.29 8.93
C TRP A 39 11.68 -4.92 8.43
N VAL A 40 10.55 -4.89 7.71
CA VAL A 40 10.09 -3.70 6.96
C VAL A 40 8.93 -2.99 7.65
N SER A 41 7.89 -3.70 8.12
CA SER A 41 6.73 -3.03 8.71
C SER A 41 7.02 -2.24 9.99
N PRO A 42 7.94 -2.63 10.89
CA PRO A 42 8.36 -1.76 11.98
C PRO A 42 9.06 -0.48 11.52
N ALA A 43 9.84 -0.53 10.44
CA ALA A 43 10.50 0.65 9.88
C ALA A 43 9.47 1.60 9.25
N ILE A 44 8.47 1.07 8.53
CA ILE A 44 7.36 1.86 8.01
C ILE A 44 6.60 2.55 9.15
N VAL A 45 6.18 1.79 10.16
CA VAL A 45 5.30 2.33 11.22
C VAL A 45 6.05 3.26 12.18
N GLY A 46 7.33 2.99 12.47
CA GLY A 46 8.08 3.72 13.49
C GLY A 46 8.99 4.84 12.97
N ASN A 47 9.41 4.78 11.70
CA ASN A 47 10.53 5.60 11.21
C ASN A 47 10.21 6.38 9.93
N THR A 48 8.99 6.28 9.39
CA THR A 48 8.57 7.09 8.24
C THR A 48 8.39 8.54 8.66
N VAL A 49 8.91 9.47 7.87
CA VAL A 49 8.80 10.91 8.10
C VAL A 49 8.39 11.66 6.84
N VAL A 50 7.85 12.87 7.00
CA VAL A 50 7.54 13.76 5.87
C VAL A 50 8.83 14.05 5.09
N GLY A 51 8.76 13.93 3.77
CA GLY A 51 9.89 14.10 2.86
C GLY A 51 10.56 12.78 2.43
N ASP A 52 10.24 11.66 3.08
CA ASP A 52 10.69 10.35 2.62
C ASP A 52 10.24 10.07 1.18
N ARG A 53 11.18 9.60 0.37
CA ARG A 53 10.90 9.18 -1.02
C ARG A 53 10.74 7.68 -1.08
N TRP A 54 9.51 7.24 -1.28
CA TRP A 54 9.18 5.84 -1.47
C TRP A 54 9.23 5.48 -2.95
N LEU A 55 9.66 4.27 -3.26
CA LEU A 55 9.58 3.73 -4.61
C LEU A 55 8.34 2.87 -4.74
N LEU A 56 7.56 3.12 -5.78
CA LEU A 56 6.37 2.34 -6.14
C LEU A 56 6.65 1.69 -7.51
N GLY A 57 6.51 0.37 -7.59
CA GLY A 57 6.54 -0.32 -8.88
C GLY A 57 5.15 -0.40 -9.51
N ALA A 58 5.08 -1.04 -10.68
CA ALA A 58 3.83 -1.22 -11.39
C ALA A 58 2.78 -1.96 -10.53
N PRO A 59 1.49 -1.53 -10.55
CA PRO A 59 0.43 -2.20 -9.82
C PRO A 59 0.22 -3.62 -10.34
N LEU A 60 -0.10 -4.52 -9.40
CA LEU A 60 -0.33 -5.94 -9.64
C LEU A 60 -1.63 -6.41 -8.98
N GLY A 61 -2.17 -7.51 -9.51
CA GLY A 61 -3.36 -8.18 -8.98
C GLY A 61 -4.67 -7.63 -9.54
N GLY A 62 -5.73 -8.43 -9.44
CA GLY A 62 -7.07 -8.13 -9.95
C GLY A 62 -8.15 -8.02 -8.87
N LEU A 63 -7.76 -8.01 -7.58
CA LEU A 63 -8.72 -7.86 -6.49
C LEU A 63 -9.26 -6.43 -6.48
N GLY A 64 -10.54 -6.29 -6.79
CA GLY A 64 -11.23 -5.01 -6.87
C GLY A 64 -12.71 -5.20 -7.16
N ILE A 65 -13.44 -4.10 -7.17
CA ILE A 65 -14.87 -4.09 -7.47
C ILE A 65 -15.06 -4.08 -9.00
N PRO A 66 -15.84 -5.01 -9.58
CA PRO A 66 -16.22 -4.94 -10.99
C PRO A 66 -16.94 -3.63 -11.30
N ARG A 67 -16.63 -3.02 -12.44
CA ARG A 67 -17.36 -1.83 -12.89
C ARG A 67 -18.84 -2.18 -13.10
N ASN A 68 -19.73 -1.32 -12.61
CA ASN A 68 -21.17 -1.39 -12.85
C ASN A 68 -21.85 -2.68 -12.30
N THR A 69 -21.54 -3.04 -11.05
CA THR A 69 -22.23 -4.15 -10.38
C THR A 69 -23.69 -3.80 -10.06
N LYS A 70 -24.63 -4.64 -10.51
CA LYS A 70 -26.06 -4.57 -10.14
C LYS A 70 -26.37 -5.35 -8.86
N ARG A 71 -25.44 -6.19 -8.40
CA ARG A 71 -25.64 -7.06 -7.22
C ARG A 71 -25.01 -6.43 -5.99
N LYS A 72 -25.67 -6.58 -4.84
CA LYS A 72 -25.12 -6.22 -3.53
C LYS A 72 -23.83 -7.01 -3.30
N MET A 73 -22.84 -6.36 -2.72
CA MET A 73 -21.56 -6.97 -2.37
C MET A 73 -21.37 -6.93 -0.86
N LEU A 74 -20.78 -8.00 -0.33
CA LEU A 74 -20.30 -8.06 1.04
C LEU A 74 -18.78 -8.12 1.00
N MET A 75 -18.14 -7.24 1.76
CA MET A 75 -16.70 -7.25 2.00
C MET A 75 -16.49 -7.64 3.45
N ILE A 76 -15.53 -8.53 3.70
CA ILE A 76 -15.15 -9.01 5.03
C ILE A 76 -13.67 -8.71 5.22
#